data_AF-A0A0G1R635-F1
#
_entry.id   AF-A0A0G1R635-F1
#
_cell.length_a   1.000
_cell.length_b   1.000
_cell.length_c   1.000
_cell.angle_alpha   90.00
_cell.angle_beta   90.00
_cell.angle_gamma   90.00
#
_symmetry.space_group_name_H-M   'P 1'
#
loop_
_entity.id
_entity.type
_entity.pdbx_description
1 polymer ?
#
loop_
_entity_poly.entity_id
_entity_poly.type
_entity_poly.pdbx_seq_one_letter_code
_entity_poly.pdbx_strand_id
1 'polypeptide(L)'
;MPPTPPQKSPNRFGRYDFIIIPGPSKADESRVFPDVKDGLYLGGQVRMSAALELSCGNPETIFIATGGFDEYSEKSAEVEDMTDFLVRFIPNSVVGIPSLPCTRHNLVAVFNVIGATIHKKRVALLTNFYHLPRALRHWTELAESEFPALPMPFPVCAESVALFENSLHDLPAFTRRFEREQRGMRCLEAGRYGDSCLGKRLQAFKGVIKKHGSLLLSLEEQRELRKSGYY
;
A
#
# COMPACT_ATOMS: atom_id res chain seq x y z
N MET A 1 -11.65 6.73 22.24
CA MET A 1 -12.61 5.60 22.31
C MET A 1 -12.17 4.54 21.32
N PRO A 2 -12.16 3.25 21.67
CA PRO A 2 -11.95 2.19 20.67
C PRO A 2 -13.07 2.25 19.61
N PRO A 3 -12.77 1.94 18.34
CA PRO A 3 -13.78 1.94 17.29
C PRO A 3 -14.84 0.86 17.58
N THR A 4 -16.10 1.24 17.44
CA THR A 4 -17.25 0.34 17.57
C THR A 4 -17.26 -0.65 16.40
N PRO A 5 -17.66 -1.92 16.60
CA PRO A 5 -17.79 -2.87 15.50
C PRO A 5 -18.68 -2.29 14.38
N PRO A 6 -18.26 -2.36 13.12
CA PRO A 6 -19.00 -1.74 12.04
C PRO A 6 -20.38 -2.41 11.86
N GLN A 7 -21.42 -1.59 11.76
CA GLN A 7 -22.80 -2.03 11.55
C GLN A 7 -23.01 -2.39 10.08
N LYS A 8 -23.82 -3.42 9.80
CA LYS A 8 -24.15 -3.85 8.43
C LYS A 8 -24.80 -2.70 7.64
N SER A 9 -24.03 -1.99 6.83
CA SER A 9 -24.55 -1.08 5.80
C SER A 9 -24.94 -1.91 4.56
N PRO A 10 -26.06 -1.59 3.87
CA PRO A 10 -26.35 -2.21 2.57
C PRO A 10 -25.15 -1.94 1.66
N ASN A 11 -24.65 -2.98 0.98
CA ASN A 11 -23.35 -2.95 0.31
C ASN A 11 -23.30 -1.83 -0.75
N ARG A 12 -22.83 -0.65 -0.34
CA ARG A 12 -22.67 0.55 -1.20
C ARG A 12 -21.44 0.44 -2.09
N PHE A 13 -20.54 -0.46 -1.75
CA PHE A 13 -19.25 -0.64 -2.41
C PHE A 13 -19.31 -1.97 -3.16
N GLY A 14 -18.77 -2.03 -4.38
CA GLY A 14 -18.82 -3.25 -5.19
C GLY A 14 -18.27 -4.48 -4.47
N ARG A 15 -18.59 -5.68 -4.96
CA ARG A 15 -18.01 -6.93 -4.44
C ARG A 15 -16.59 -7.13 -4.97
N TYR A 16 -15.64 -7.32 -4.07
CA TYR A 16 -14.24 -7.62 -4.39
C TYR A 16 -13.85 -9.02 -3.91
N ASP A 17 -12.83 -9.60 -4.54
CA ASP A 17 -12.21 -10.84 -4.06
C ASP A 17 -10.94 -10.51 -3.26
N PHE A 18 -10.23 -9.44 -3.65
CA PHE A 18 -9.04 -8.93 -2.97
C PHE A 18 -9.11 -7.41 -2.79
N ILE A 19 -8.71 -6.90 -1.63
CA ILE A 19 -8.45 -5.47 -1.39
C ILE A 19 -7.00 -5.31 -0.96
N ILE A 20 -6.21 -4.60 -1.76
CA ILE A 20 -4.81 -4.30 -1.46
C ILE A 20 -4.71 -2.96 -0.75
N ILE A 21 -4.01 -2.93 0.38
CA ILE A 21 -3.84 -1.78 1.25
C ILE A 21 -2.34 -1.52 1.39
N PRO A 22 -1.78 -0.55 0.66
CA PRO A 22 -0.43 -0.07 0.90
C PRO A 22 -0.32 0.60 2.28
N GLY A 23 0.84 0.50 2.91
CA GLY A 23 1.12 1.04 4.24
C GLY A 23 1.14 2.57 4.25
N PRO A 24 0.46 3.24 5.20
CA PRO A 24 0.54 4.70 5.36
C PRO A 24 1.75 5.12 6.19
N SER A 25 1.98 4.41 7.29
CA SER A 25 3.10 4.43 8.23
C SER A 25 2.80 3.40 9.33
N LYS A 26 3.78 3.15 10.21
CA LYS A 26 3.55 2.38 11.45
C LYS A 26 2.61 3.13 12.40
N ALA A 27 1.92 2.38 13.25
CA ALA A 27 1.08 2.94 14.29
C ALA A 27 1.92 3.60 15.40
N ASP A 28 1.31 4.51 16.14
CA ASP A 28 1.91 5.05 17.35
C ASP A 28 1.77 4.07 18.55
N GLU A 29 2.29 4.45 19.71
CA GLU A 29 2.22 3.65 20.93
C GLU A 29 0.77 3.38 21.39
N SER A 30 -0.19 4.21 20.95
CA SER A 30 -1.62 4.03 21.21
C SER A 30 -2.31 3.12 20.18
N ARG A 31 -1.54 2.52 19.27
CA ARG A 31 -2.03 1.71 18.13
C ARG A 31 -2.94 2.50 17.17
N VAL A 32 -2.72 3.80 17.07
CA VAL A 32 -3.41 4.68 16.11
C VAL A 32 -2.48 4.93 14.93
N PHE A 33 -3.00 4.80 13.72
CA PHE A 33 -2.23 5.10 12.52
C PHE A 33 -2.23 6.61 12.28
N PRO A 34 -1.07 7.28 12.19
CA PRO A 34 -1.05 8.73 12.10
C PRO A 34 -1.69 9.20 10.79
N ASP A 35 -2.67 10.09 10.88
CA ASP A 35 -3.22 10.80 9.71
C ASP A 35 -2.32 11.95 9.27
N VAL A 36 -1.58 12.57 10.21
CA VAL A 36 -0.58 13.60 9.93
C VAL A 36 0.71 13.26 10.67
N LYS A 37 1.84 13.34 9.96
CA LYS A 37 3.18 13.15 10.52
C LYS A 37 4.17 14.05 9.81
N ASP A 38 5.07 14.70 10.55
CA ASP A 38 6.09 15.61 10.00
C ASP A 38 5.50 16.68 9.07
N GLY A 39 4.32 17.20 9.42
CA GLY A 39 3.58 18.18 8.64
C GLY A 39 3.02 17.65 7.31
N LEU A 40 2.94 16.34 7.11
CA LEU A 40 2.37 15.73 5.90
C LEU A 40 1.15 14.90 6.24
N TYR A 41 0.11 15.04 5.43
CA TYR A 41 -1.02 14.13 5.50
C TYR A 41 -0.59 12.75 4.98
N LEU A 42 -0.83 11.73 5.80
CA LEU A 42 -0.64 10.31 5.51
C LEU A 42 -1.99 9.61 5.36
N GLY A 43 -2.99 10.05 6.13
CA GLY A 43 -4.34 9.46 6.13
C GLY A 43 -4.36 8.00 6.60
N GLY A 44 -3.47 7.64 7.53
CA GLY A 44 -3.30 6.27 7.98
C GLY A 44 -4.52 5.70 8.69
N GLN A 45 -5.08 6.42 9.68
CA GLN A 45 -6.26 5.95 10.38
C GLN A 45 -7.46 5.94 9.44
N VAL A 46 -7.60 6.95 8.57
CA VAL A 46 -8.65 6.99 7.55
C VAL A 46 -8.63 5.74 6.67
N ARG A 47 -7.44 5.32 6.22
CA ARG A 47 -7.27 4.12 5.38
C ARG A 47 -7.63 2.83 6.11
N MET A 48 -7.22 2.68 7.36
CA MET A 48 -7.53 1.49 8.15
C MET A 48 -9.02 1.42 8.53
N SER A 49 -9.64 2.56 8.86
CA SER A 49 -11.08 2.63 9.08
C SER A 49 -11.89 2.29 7.82
N ALA A 50 -11.45 2.76 6.65
CA ALA A 50 -12.06 2.41 5.38
C ALA A 50 -11.98 0.90 5.08
N ALA A 51 -10.88 0.25 5.43
CA ALA A 51 -10.75 -1.20 5.28
C ALA A 51 -11.79 -1.97 6.12
N LEU A 52 -12.03 -1.53 7.36
CA LEU A 52 -13.04 -2.13 8.22
C LEU A 52 -14.46 -1.92 7.68
N GLU A 53 -14.80 -0.72 7.20
CA GLU A 53 -16.11 -0.46 6.59
C GLU A 53 -16.34 -1.33 5.34
N LEU A 54 -15.32 -1.47 4.48
CA LEU A 54 -15.40 -2.34 3.30
C LEU A 54 -15.62 -3.81 3.69
N SER A 55 -15.09 -4.26 4.81
CA SER A 55 -15.25 -5.64 5.26
C SER A 55 -16.69 -5.99 5.63
N CYS A 56 -17.50 -5.03 6.09
CA CYS A 56 -18.92 -5.25 6.36
C CYS A 56 -19.74 -5.51 5.10
N GLY A 57 -19.39 -4.84 4.01
CA GLY A 57 -19.98 -5.07 2.68
C GLY A 57 -19.44 -6.30 1.98
N ASN A 58 -18.26 -6.80 2.38
CA ASN A 58 -17.49 -7.80 1.64
C ASN A 58 -16.89 -8.88 2.56
N PRO A 59 -17.71 -9.76 3.15
CA PRO A 59 -17.26 -10.74 4.15
C PRO A 59 -16.29 -11.82 3.62
N GLU A 60 -16.29 -12.07 2.31
CA GLU A 60 -15.42 -13.08 1.66
C GLU A 60 -14.12 -12.49 1.08
N THR A 61 -13.94 -11.16 1.15
CA THR A 61 -12.74 -10.50 0.61
C THR A 61 -11.51 -10.85 1.41
N ILE A 62 -10.39 -11.06 0.71
CA ILE A 62 -9.05 -11.11 1.32
C ILE A 62 -8.42 -9.72 1.28
N PHE A 63 -8.04 -9.21 2.45
CA PHE A 63 -7.35 -7.94 2.64
C PHE A 63 -5.83 -8.18 2.65
N ILE A 64 -5.13 -7.51 1.75
CA ILE A 64 -3.67 -7.60 1.62
C ILE A 64 -3.04 -6.34 2.22
N ALA A 65 -2.47 -6.47 3.41
CA ALA A 65 -1.71 -5.39 4.04
C ALA A 65 -0.25 -5.45 3.56
N THR A 66 0.21 -4.44 2.82
CA THR A 66 1.60 -4.38 2.32
C THR A 66 2.29 -3.13 2.80
N GLY A 67 3.54 -3.24 3.24
CA GLY A 67 4.27 -2.14 3.88
C GLY A 67 5.77 -2.36 3.88
N GLY A 68 6.52 -1.32 4.20
CA GLY A 68 7.98 -1.31 4.11
C GLY A 68 8.68 -2.07 5.23
N PHE A 69 9.80 -2.74 4.93
CA PHE A 69 10.77 -3.10 5.96
C PHE A 69 11.35 -1.84 6.61
N ASP A 70 11.66 -1.95 7.90
CA ASP A 70 12.43 -0.95 8.62
C ASP A 70 13.88 -0.93 8.10
N GLU A 71 14.51 0.25 8.09
CA GLU A 71 15.91 0.35 7.67
C GLU A 71 16.82 -0.50 8.57
N TYR A 72 17.76 -1.21 7.96
CA TYR A 72 18.70 -2.10 8.65
C TYR A 72 18.04 -3.25 9.43
N SER A 73 16.78 -3.57 9.12
CA SER A 73 15.98 -4.55 9.86
C SER A 73 15.22 -5.47 8.89
N GLU A 74 15.06 -6.73 9.29
CA GLU A 74 14.18 -7.69 8.59
C GLU A 74 12.74 -7.66 9.12
N LYS A 75 12.38 -6.65 9.90
CA LYS A 75 11.02 -6.43 10.38
C LYS A 75 10.30 -5.41 9.51
N SER A 76 8.99 -5.58 9.38
CA SER A 76 8.10 -4.59 8.78
C SER A 76 7.04 -4.21 9.80
N ALA A 77 7.37 -3.24 10.66
CA ALA A 77 6.44 -2.76 11.67
C ALA A 77 5.12 -2.28 11.04
N GLU A 78 5.18 -1.69 9.83
CA GLU A 78 3.98 -1.28 9.09
C GLU A 78 3.03 -2.46 8.81
N VAL A 79 3.56 -3.59 8.31
CA VAL A 79 2.73 -4.76 8.00
C VAL A 79 2.24 -5.44 9.28
N GLU A 80 3.10 -5.54 10.29
CA GLU A 80 2.73 -6.09 11.60
C GLU A 80 1.57 -5.30 12.21
N ASP A 81 1.70 -3.97 12.32
CA ASP A 81 0.68 -3.08 12.88
C ASP A 81 -0.64 -3.17 12.11
N MET A 82 -0.58 -3.12 10.78
CA MET A 82 -1.79 -3.20 9.93
C MET A 82 -2.48 -4.54 10.08
N THR A 83 -1.72 -5.63 10.10
CA THR A 83 -2.26 -6.99 10.26
C THR A 83 -2.90 -7.14 11.64
N ASP A 84 -2.18 -6.77 12.70
CA ASP A 84 -2.67 -6.78 14.08
C ASP A 84 -3.96 -5.97 14.25
N PHE A 85 -4.04 -4.80 13.59
CA PHE A 85 -5.23 -3.98 13.61
C PHE A 85 -6.42 -4.68 12.94
N LEU A 86 -6.25 -5.19 11.70
CA LEU A 86 -7.34 -5.78 10.93
C LEU A 86 -7.80 -7.13 11.49
N VAL A 87 -6.89 -7.99 11.92
CA VAL A 87 -7.19 -9.35 12.41
C VAL A 87 -8.10 -9.32 13.64
N ARG A 88 -8.09 -8.25 14.44
CA ARG A 88 -9.01 -8.06 15.57
C ARG A 88 -10.48 -8.01 15.15
N PHE A 89 -10.75 -7.61 13.91
CA PHE A 89 -12.10 -7.42 13.38
C PHE A 89 -12.43 -8.43 12.28
N ILE A 90 -11.43 -8.87 11.50
CA ILE A 90 -11.59 -9.77 10.34
C ILE A 90 -10.49 -10.87 10.29
N PRO A 91 -10.42 -11.75 11.30
CA PRO A 91 -9.25 -12.61 11.53
C PRO A 91 -8.91 -13.60 10.41
N ASN A 92 -9.89 -14.04 9.63
CA ASN A 92 -9.71 -15.07 8.61
C ASN A 92 -9.44 -14.52 7.20
N SER A 93 -9.29 -13.20 7.09
CA SER A 93 -9.34 -12.49 5.80
C SER A 93 -8.17 -11.53 5.59
N VAL A 94 -7.08 -11.64 6.35
CA VAL A 94 -5.95 -10.70 6.28
C VAL A 94 -4.66 -11.44 5.95
N VAL A 95 -3.91 -10.92 4.97
CA VAL A 95 -2.58 -11.39 4.59
C VAL A 95 -1.61 -10.22 4.64
N GLY A 96 -0.53 -10.36 5.41
CA GLY A 96 0.57 -9.40 5.46
C GLY A 96 1.64 -9.71 4.41
N ILE A 97 2.05 -8.72 3.63
CA ILE A 97 3.12 -8.82 2.62
C ILE A 97 4.16 -7.72 2.86
N PRO A 98 5.28 -8.03 3.55
CA PRO A 98 6.41 -7.13 3.66
C PRO A 98 7.02 -6.78 2.30
N SER A 99 7.49 -5.55 2.16
CA SER A 99 7.99 -4.99 0.89
C SER A 99 9.08 -3.94 1.14
N LEU A 100 9.70 -3.39 0.09
CA LEU A 100 10.51 -2.18 0.26
C LEU A 100 9.60 -0.94 0.42
N PRO A 101 10.05 0.10 1.16
CA PRO A 101 9.22 1.25 1.57
C PRO A 101 8.97 2.29 0.46
N CYS A 102 8.49 1.86 -0.71
CA CYS A 102 7.93 2.74 -1.72
C CYS A 102 6.72 2.10 -2.41
N THR A 103 5.87 2.94 -3.00
CA THR A 103 4.63 2.51 -3.65
C THR A 103 4.87 1.45 -4.73
N ARG A 104 5.92 1.62 -5.55
CA ARG A 104 6.29 0.65 -6.60
C ARG A 104 6.60 -0.72 -5.98
N HIS A 105 7.49 -0.76 -5.00
CA HIS A 105 7.92 -2.04 -4.41
C HIS A 105 6.86 -2.70 -3.51
N ASN A 106 5.93 -1.93 -2.93
CA ASN A 106 4.72 -2.52 -2.33
C ASN A 106 3.97 -3.36 -3.38
N LEU A 107 3.73 -2.80 -4.58
CA LEU A 107 3.03 -3.49 -5.65
C LEU A 107 3.83 -4.67 -6.21
N VAL A 108 5.14 -4.51 -6.41
CA VAL A 108 6.05 -5.61 -6.82
C VAL A 108 5.93 -6.79 -5.85
N ALA A 109 6.01 -6.53 -4.54
CA ALA A 109 5.90 -7.59 -3.54
C ALA A 109 4.54 -8.30 -3.60
N VAL A 110 3.45 -7.56 -3.71
CA VAL A 110 2.12 -8.14 -3.87
C VAL A 110 2.03 -8.98 -5.15
N PHE A 111 2.52 -8.49 -6.28
CA PHE A 111 2.43 -9.20 -7.56
C PHE A 111 3.29 -10.45 -7.59
N ASN A 112 4.49 -10.41 -7.01
CA ASN A 112 5.36 -11.58 -6.88
C ASN A 112 4.76 -12.67 -5.98
N VAL A 113 3.98 -12.29 -4.96
CA VAL A 113 3.40 -13.25 -4.00
C VAL A 113 2.06 -13.81 -4.46
N ILE A 114 1.14 -12.95 -4.93
CA ILE A 114 -0.25 -13.35 -5.23
C ILE A 114 -0.67 -13.06 -6.67
N GLY A 115 0.21 -12.56 -7.54
CA GLY A 115 -0.14 -12.12 -8.90
C GLY A 115 -0.87 -13.19 -9.73
N ALA A 116 -0.42 -14.44 -9.65
CA ALA A 116 -1.08 -15.57 -10.31
C ALA A 116 -2.49 -15.86 -9.72
N THR A 117 -2.66 -15.69 -8.41
CA THR A 117 -3.93 -15.93 -7.70
C THR A 117 -4.97 -14.86 -8.00
N ILE A 118 -4.56 -13.60 -8.13
CA ILE A 118 -5.45 -12.48 -8.42
C ILE A 118 -5.80 -12.35 -9.91
N HIS A 119 -5.23 -13.20 -10.76
CA HIS A 119 -5.60 -13.26 -12.17
C HIS A 119 -7.11 -13.55 -12.32
N LYS A 120 -7.81 -12.73 -13.12
CA LYS A 120 -9.27 -12.79 -13.33
C LYS A 120 -10.12 -12.57 -12.07
N LYS A 121 -9.55 -11.98 -11.01
CA LYS A 121 -10.27 -11.62 -9.80
C LYS A 121 -10.67 -10.15 -9.81
N ARG A 122 -11.66 -9.80 -9.01
CA ARG A 122 -12.04 -8.41 -8.74
C ARG A 122 -11.13 -7.89 -7.64
N VAL A 123 -10.17 -7.08 -8.04
CA VAL A 123 -9.19 -6.49 -7.12
C VAL A 123 -9.54 -5.03 -6.91
N ALA A 124 -9.48 -4.58 -5.66
CA ALA A 124 -9.54 -3.16 -5.31
C ALA A 124 -8.19 -2.71 -4.73
N LEU A 125 -7.83 -1.46 -5.03
CA LEU A 125 -6.67 -0.79 -4.44
C LEU A 125 -7.17 0.30 -3.50
N LEU A 126 -7.05 0.08 -2.20
CA LEU A 126 -7.49 0.99 -1.16
C LEU A 126 -6.32 1.86 -0.70
N THR A 127 -6.39 3.16 -1.00
CA THR A 127 -5.48 4.15 -0.44
C THR A 127 -6.18 5.51 -0.37
N ASN A 128 -5.50 6.50 0.20
CA ASN A 128 -5.98 7.88 0.26
C ASN A 128 -6.08 8.52 -1.13
N PHE A 129 -7.02 9.44 -1.28
CA PHE A 129 -7.29 10.19 -2.51
C PHE A 129 -6.02 10.74 -3.17
N TYR A 130 -5.16 11.39 -2.39
CA TYR A 130 -3.94 12.03 -2.89
C TYR A 130 -2.99 11.02 -3.55
N HIS A 131 -3.04 9.75 -3.14
CA HIS A 131 -2.06 8.73 -3.50
C HIS A 131 -2.50 7.84 -4.66
N LEU A 132 -3.81 7.70 -4.86
CA LEU A 132 -4.41 6.83 -5.87
C LEU A 132 -3.79 7.01 -7.26
N PRO A 133 -3.62 8.23 -7.81
CA PRO A 133 -3.07 8.39 -9.16
C PRO A 133 -1.68 7.77 -9.33
N ARG A 134 -0.78 7.98 -8.35
CA ARG A 134 0.58 7.42 -8.42
C ARG A 134 0.60 5.92 -8.25
N ALA A 135 -0.22 5.39 -7.33
CA ALA A 135 -0.31 3.96 -7.13
C ALA A 135 -0.86 3.23 -8.37
N LEU A 136 -1.90 3.78 -9.01
CA LEU A 136 -2.45 3.24 -10.26
C LEU A 136 -1.46 3.34 -11.42
N ARG A 137 -0.68 4.43 -11.51
CA ARG A 137 0.35 4.55 -12.55
C ARG A 137 1.40 3.45 -12.45
N HIS A 138 1.92 3.21 -11.24
CA HIS A 138 2.85 2.10 -11.01
C HIS A 138 2.22 0.73 -11.26
N TRP A 139 0.93 0.56 -10.90
CA TRP A 139 0.20 -0.67 -11.20
C TRP A 139 0.20 -0.94 -12.70
N THR A 140 -0.20 0.03 -13.52
CA THR A 140 -0.25 -0.09 -14.98
C THR A 140 1.12 -0.41 -15.55
N GLU A 141 2.16 0.33 -15.16
CA GLU A 141 3.52 0.11 -15.65
C GLU A 141 4.01 -1.31 -15.35
N LEU A 142 3.84 -1.78 -14.11
CA LEU A 142 4.23 -3.13 -13.69
C LEU A 142 3.40 -4.22 -14.37
N ALA A 143 2.09 -4.00 -14.51
CA ALA A 143 1.21 -4.94 -15.19
C ALA A 143 1.62 -5.08 -16.66
N GLU A 144 1.86 -3.98 -17.38
CA GLU A 144 2.24 -4.02 -18.78
C GLU A 144 3.62 -4.66 -19.01
N SER A 145 4.60 -4.36 -18.15
CA SER A 145 5.98 -4.80 -18.36
C SER A 145 6.27 -6.21 -17.86
N GLU A 146 5.70 -6.60 -16.71
CA GLU A 146 6.13 -7.80 -15.97
C GLU A 146 4.99 -8.75 -15.64
N PHE A 147 3.75 -8.24 -15.55
CA PHE A 147 2.60 -9.01 -15.13
C PHE A 147 1.35 -8.77 -16.03
N PRO A 148 1.43 -9.05 -17.36
CA PRO A 148 0.44 -8.61 -18.36
C PRO A 148 -0.97 -9.20 -18.20
N ALA A 149 -1.11 -10.17 -17.30
CA ALA A 149 -2.36 -10.84 -16.99
C ALA A 149 -3.08 -10.24 -15.76
N LEU A 150 -2.50 -9.24 -15.08
CA LEU A 150 -3.12 -8.64 -13.89
C LEU A 150 -4.33 -7.77 -14.26
N PRO A 151 -5.47 -7.93 -13.55
CA PRO A 151 -6.59 -7.03 -13.74
C PRO A 151 -6.23 -5.61 -13.29
N MET A 152 -6.77 -4.61 -13.98
CA MET A 152 -6.77 -3.25 -13.44
C MET A 152 -7.62 -3.21 -12.16
N PRO A 153 -7.10 -2.68 -11.04
CA PRO A 153 -7.81 -2.69 -9.78
C PRO A 153 -8.89 -1.61 -9.83
N PHE A 154 -9.99 -1.85 -9.14
CA PHE A 154 -10.95 -0.79 -8.83
C PHE A 154 -10.30 0.17 -7.81
N PRO A 155 -10.18 1.47 -8.13
CA PRO A 155 -9.61 2.43 -7.20
C PRO A 155 -10.59 2.72 -6.08
N VAL A 156 -10.17 2.54 -4.82
CA VAL A 156 -10.98 2.85 -3.65
C VAL A 156 -10.33 3.97 -2.85
N CYS A 157 -11.05 5.09 -2.76
CA CYS A 157 -10.65 6.25 -1.98
C CYS A 157 -11.05 6.06 -0.52
N ALA A 158 -10.07 6.03 0.38
CA ALA A 158 -10.34 5.83 1.81
C ALA A 158 -11.27 6.92 2.38
N GLU A 159 -11.07 8.17 1.98
CA GLU A 159 -11.86 9.33 2.41
C GLU A 159 -13.33 9.23 1.99
N SER A 160 -13.65 8.55 0.87
CA SER A 160 -15.03 8.37 0.43
C SER A 160 -15.74 7.19 1.12
N VAL A 161 -14.98 6.26 1.70
CA VAL A 161 -15.51 5.06 2.35
C VAL A 161 -15.74 5.30 3.84
N ALA A 162 -14.74 5.84 4.54
CA ALA A 162 -14.75 5.95 6.00
C ALA A 162 -15.78 6.96 6.55
N LEU A 163 -16.70 7.47 5.71
CA LEU A 163 -17.70 8.51 6.04
C LEU A 163 -17.09 9.60 6.93
N PHE A 164 -15.93 10.12 6.51
CA PHE A 164 -15.18 11.07 7.30
C PHE A 164 -15.89 12.44 7.20
N GLU A 165 -16.84 12.67 8.12
CA GLU A 165 -17.71 13.86 8.15
C GLU A 165 -16.98 15.19 8.37
N ASN A 166 -15.66 15.19 8.56
CA ASN A 166 -14.89 16.41 8.74
C ASN A 166 -13.73 16.46 7.76
N SER A 167 -13.88 17.34 6.78
CA SER A 167 -12.83 17.93 5.94
C SER A 167 -11.43 17.80 6.53
N LEU A 168 -10.52 17.13 5.81
CA LEU A 168 -9.06 17.30 5.88
C LEU A 168 -8.61 18.19 7.05
N HIS A 169 -8.57 17.64 8.27
CA HIS A 169 -8.41 18.41 9.51
C HIS A 169 -7.15 19.30 9.52
N ASP A 170 -6.21 19.02 8.62
CA ASP A 170 -5.03 19.82 8.33
C ASP A 170 -4.87 20.02 6.81
N LEU A 171 -5.63 20.97 6.25
CA LEU A 171 -5.51 21.40 4.85
C LEU A 171 -4.06 21.70 4.44
N PRO A 172 -3.24 22.42 5.24
CA PRO A 172 -1.82 22.60 4.94
C PRO A 172 -1.04 21.29 4.74
N ALA A 173 -1.20 20.32 5.65
CA ALA A 173 -0.53 19.03 5.54
C ALA A 173 -1.01 18.22 4.32
N PHE A 174 -2.30 18.31 4.00
CA PHE A 174 -2.87 17.71 2.79
C PHE A 174 -2.32 18.35 1.52
N THR A 175 -2.30 19.69 1.43
CA THR A 175 -1.75 20.42 0.29
C THR A 175 -0.30 20.06 0.05
N ARG A 176 0.53 20.06 1.12
CA ARG A 176 1.94 19.65 1.02
C ARG A 176 2.10 18.21 0.54
N ARG A 177 1.20 17.30 0.97
CA ARG A 177 1.21 15.93 0.46
C ARG A 177 0.84 15.89 -1.01
N PHE A 178 -0.24 16.55 -1.40
CA PHE A 178 -0.73 16.56 -2.78
C PHE A 178 0.33 17.13 -3.76
N GLU A 179 1.01 18.21 -3.39
CA GLU A 179 2.14 18.75 -4.18
C GLU A 179 3.29 17.74 -4.36
N ARG A 180 3.61 16.95 -3.31
CA ARG A 180 4.61 15.88 -3.41
C ARG A 180 4.16 14.78 -4.38
N GLU A 181 2.89 14.41 -4.36
CA GLU A 181 2.34 13.40 -5.28
C GLU A 181 2.35 13.89 -6.72
N GLN A 182 1.94 15.13 -6.97
CA GLN A 182 2.02 15.76 -8.29
C GLN A 182 3.46 15.82 -8.83
N ARG A 183 4.43 16.18 -7.98
CA ARG A 183 5.86 16.11 -8.36
C ARG A 183 6.27 14.70 -8.73
N GLY A 184 5.86 13.70 -7.94
CA GLY A 184 6.11 12.29 -8.23
C GLY A 184 5.55 11.85 -9.58
N MET A 185 4.31 12.23 -9.88
CA MET A 185 3.66 11.94 -11.18
C MET A 185 4.42 12.58 -12.35
N ARG A 186 4.79 13.87 -12.26
CA ARG A 186 5.58 14.53 -13.31
C ARG A 186 6.95 13.87 -13.52
N CYS A 187 7.57 13.38 -12.45
CA CYS A 187 8.82 12.62 -12.58
C CYS A 187 8.62 11.28 -13.27
N LEU A 188 7.51 10.58 -13.01
CA LEU A 188 7.17 9.31 -13.69
C LEU A 188 6.94 9.54 -15.18
N GLU A 189 6.11 10.51 -15.54
CA GLU A 189 5.81 10.87 -16.93
C GLU A 189 7.07 11.26 -17.72
N ALA A 190 8.04 11.88 -17.06
CA ALA A 190 9.31 12.26 -17.67
C ALA A 190 10.38 11.14 -17.64
N GLY A 191 10.10 9.95 -17.11
CA GLY A 191 11.09 8.88 -16.95
C GLY A 191 12.23 9.23 -15.98
N ARG A 192 12.01 10.18 -15.07
CA ARG A 192 12.99 10.69 -14.09
C ARG A 192 12.63 10.34 -12.65
N TYR A 193 11.71 9.40 -12.45
CA TYR A 193 11.35 8.97 -11.11
C TYR A 193 12.51 8.18 -10.49
N GLY A 194 13.18 8.78 -9.51
CA GLY A 194 14.23 8.11 -8.76
C GLY A 194 13.63 7.22 -7.69
N ASP A 195 13.67 5.90 -7.87
CA ASP A 195 13.30 4.97 -6.82
C ASP A 195 14.23 5.15 -5.61
N SER A 196 13.64 5.46 -4.45
CA SER A 196 14.41 5.73 -3.25
C SER A 196 15.00 4.47 -2.61
N CYS A 197 14.38 3.31 -2.81
CA CYS A 197 14.78 2.03 -2.25
C CYS A 197 16.02 1.47 -2.94
N LEU A 198 16.07 1.54 -4.28
CA LEU A 198 17.23 1.08 -5.07
C LEU A 198 18.26 2.17 -5.37
N GLY A 199 17.90 3.44 -5.14
CA GLY A 199 18.83 4.56 -5.17
C GLY A 199 19.42 4.85 -3.80
N LYS A 200 18.91 5.92 -3.15
CA LYS A 200 19.52 6.51 -1.95
C LYS A 200 19.54 5.58 -0.73
N ARG A 201 18.59 4.64 -0.64
CA ARG A 201 18.41 3.77 0.53
C ARG A 201 18.88 2.33 0.30
N LEU A 202 19.51 2.05 -0.84
CA LEU A 202 19.91 0.69 -1.22
C LEU A 202 20.78 0.01 -0.15
N GLN A 203 21.73 0.74 0.44
CA GLN A 203 22.59 0.20 1.51
C GLN A 203 21.80 -0.16 2.77
N ALA A 204 20.77 0.62 3.13
CA ALA A 204 19.94 0.36 4.29
C ALA A 204 19.11 -0.93 4.15
N PHE A 205 18.81 -1.34 2.91
CA PHE A 205 18.02 -2.53 2.60
C PHE A 205 18.84 -3.70 2.06
N LYS A 206 20.17 -3.59 1.99
CA LYS A 206 21.04 -4.60 1.37
C LYS A 206 20.80 -6.02 1.90
N GLY A 207 20.72 -6.18 3.23
CA GLY A 207 20.51 -7.49 3.87
C GLY A 207 19.17 -8.11 3.49
N VAL A 208 18.10 -7.30 3.60
CA VAL A 208 16.74 -7.68 3.24
C VAL A 208 16.65 -8.07 1.76
N ILE A 209 17.22 -7.25 0.88
CA ILE A 209 17.29 -7.46 -0.57
C ILE A 209 18.07 -8.75 -0.90
N LYS A 210 19.18 -9.02 -0.20
CA LYS A 210 19.96 -10.26 -0.40
C LYS A 210 19.14 -11.50 -0.05
N LYS A 211 18.32 -11.45 1.00
CA LYS A 211 17.55 -12.58 1.51
C LYS A 211 16.21 -12.79 0.80
N HIS A 212 15.53 -11.70 0.45
CA HIS A 212 14.15 -11.70 -0.05
C HIS A 212 14.02 -11.11 -1.47
N GLY A 213 15.13 -10.92 -2.19
CA GLY A 213 15.16 -10.18 -3.46
C GLY A 213 14.16 -10.65 -4.52
N SER A 214 13.92 -11.96 -4.65
CA SER A 214 12.94 -12.49 -5.60
C SER A 214 11.50 -12.10 -5.30
N LEU A 215 11.19 -11.76 -4.04
CA LEU A 215 9.89 -11.27 -3.62
C LEU A 215 9.81 -9.75 -3.77
N LEU A 216 10.90 -9.04 -3.46
CA LEU A 216 10.90 -7.60 -3.30
C LEU A 216 11.19 -6.80 -4.56
N LEU A 217 11.79 -7.44 -5.56
CA LEU A 217 12.31 -6.78 -6.75
C LEU A 217 11.60 -7.28 -8.00
N SER A 218 11.44 -6.36 -8.94
CA SER A 218 11.00 -6.66 -10.29
C SER A 218 12.04 -7.52 -11.04
N LEU A 219 11.63 -8.25 -12.07
CA LEU A 219 12.53 -9.07 -12.88
C LEU A 219 13.65 -8.24 -13.53
N GLU A 220 13.32 -7.00 -13.91
CA GLU A 220 14.29 -6.05 -14.45
C GLU A 220 15.30 -5.63 -13.37
N GLU A 221 14.81 -5.21 -12.20
CA GLU A 221 15.65 -4.80 -11.06
C GLU A 221 16.58 -5.93 -10.59
N GLN A 222 16.08 -7.18 -10.56
CA GLN A 222 16.90 -8.35 -10.26
C GLN A 222 18.03 -8.55 -11.29
N ARG A 223 17.77 -8.33 -12.58
CA ARG A 223 18.80 -8.44 -13.63
C ARG A 223 19.82 -7.32 -13.49
N GLU A 224 19.39 -6.10 -13.23
CA GLU A 224 20.27 -4.95 -13.06
C GLU A 224 21.20 -5.10 -11.85
N LEU A 225 20.67 -5.52 -10.71
CA LEU A 225 21.48 -5.71 -9.50
C LEU A 225 22.47 -6.88 -9.62
N ARG A 226 22.13 -7.92 -10.39
CA ARG A 226 23.09 -8.99 -10.72
C ARG A 226 24.21 -8.48 -11.62
N LYS A 227 23.89 -7.66 -12.63
CA LYS A 227 24.90 -7.07 -13.53
C LYS A 227 25.86 -6.13 -12.81
N SER A 228 25.39 -5.42 -11.79
CA SER A 228 26.22 -4.51 -11.00
C SER A 228 27.06 -5.20 -9.93
N GLY A 229 27.01 -6.54 -9.82
CA GLY A 229 27.74 -7.30 -8.79
C GLY A 229 27.21 -7.07 -7.38
N TYR A 230 25.97 -6.58 -7.25
CA TYR A 230 25.32 -6.41 -5.94
C TYR A 230 24.88 -7.76 -5.34
N TYR A 231 24.73 -8.77 -6.21
CA TYR A 231 24.42 -10.17 -5.92
C TYR A 231 25.51 -11.10 -6.44
#